data_AF-A0A397S331-F1
#
_entry.id   AF-A0A397S331-F1
#
_cell.length_a   1.000
_cell.length_b   1.000
_cell.length_c   1.000
_cell.angle_alpha   90.00
_cell.angle_beta   90.00
_cell.angle_gamma   90.00
#
_symmetry.space_group_name_H-M   'P 1'
#
loop_
_entity.id
_entity.type
_entity.pdbx_description
1 polymer ?
#
loop_
_entity_poly.entity_id
_entity_poly.type
_entity_poly.pdbx_seq_one_letter_code
_entity_poly.pdbx_strand_id
1 'polypeptide(L)'
;MSSETSTPYTPAPPLPLEQENLGLNKPAIKILENEEVNGLDFFDLTEEKLERHGMKMGPATRLVKFAKECREKKLRSFFSYKTKKELGEVLRKYGIDSNEITKIPPFEPEPVEIDDEDEELEQCITEIK
;
A
#
# COMPACT_ATOMS: atom_id res chain seq x y z
N MET A 1 31.35 -26.84 -16.54
CA MET A 1 30.32 -25.79 -16.48
C MET A 1 29.19 -26.39 -15.66
N SER A 2 29.03 -25.95 -14.42
CA SER A 2 27.99 -26.45 -13.53
C SER A 2 26.77 -25.56 -13.71
N SER A 3 25.68 -26.14 -14.20
CA SER A 3 24.39 -25.46 -14.36
C SER A 3 23.67 -25.48 -13.01
N GLU A 4 23.59 -24.32 -12.36
CA GLU A 4 22.76 -24.13 -11.16
C GLU A 4 21.29 -24.06 -11.59
N THR A 5 20.49 -24.98 -11.05
CA THR A 5 19.04 -25.00 -11.26
C THR A 5 18.41 -24.02 -10.28
N SER A 6 18.04 -22.82 -10.75
CA SER A 6 17.37 -21.82 -9.94
C SER A 6 15.96 -22.28 -9.59
N THR A 7 15.63 -22.29 -8.30
CA THR A 7 14.28 -22.55 -7.83
C THR A 7 13.39 -21.33 -8.14
N PRO A 8 12.16 -21.52 -8.66
CA PRO A 8 11.30 -20.42 -9.06
C PRO A 8 10.97 -19.48 -7.90
N TYR A 9 11.00 -18.17 -8.17
CA TYR A 9 10.64 -17.12 -7.23
C TYR A 9 9.22 -17.37 -6.70
N THR A 10 9.09 -17.43 -5.37
CA THR A 10 7.79 -17.39 -4.71
C THR A 10 7.53 -15.94 -4.31
N PRO A 11 6.51 -15.26 -4.87
CA PRO A 11 6.21 -13.89 -4.50
C PRO A 11 6.00 -13.79 -2.99
N ALA A 12 6.64 -12.78 -2.40
CA ALA A 12 6.45 -12.48 -0.99
C ALA A 12 4.95 -12.31 -0.74
N PRO A 13 4.37 -13.00 0.27
CA PRO A 13 2.96 -12.86 0.56
C PRO A 13 2.66 -11.37 0.79
N PRO A 14 1.51 -10.87 0.28
CA PRO A 14 1.11 -9.50 0.51
C PRO A 14 1.20 -9.21 2.01
N LEU A 15 1.73 -8.03 2.34
CA LEU A 15 1.86 -7.58 3.71
C LEU A 15 0.58 -7.90 4.47
N PRO A 16 0.63 -8.50 5.67
CA PRO A 16 -0.51 -8.50 6.56
C PRO A 16 -0.70 -7.07 7.07
N LEU A 17 -1.11 -6.17 6.17
CA LEU A 17 -1.95 -5.06 6.55
C LEU A 17 -3.23 -5.76 6.99
N GLU A 18 -3.47 -5.80 8.29
CA GLU A 18 -4.81 -6.06 8.80
C GLU A 18 -5.70 -4.98 8.18
N GLN A 19 -6.27 -5.28 7.02
CA GLN A 19 -7.22 -4.42 6.36
C GLN A 19 -8.45 -4.45 7.24
N GLU A 20 -8.55 -3.45 8.12
CA GLU A 20 -9.74 -3.24 8.93
C GLU A 20 -10.91 -3.00 7.97
N ASN A 21 -11.74 -4.04 7.78
CA ASN A 21 -12.93 -3.90 6.98
C ASN A 21 -13.92 -3.03 7.75
N LEU A 22 -14.01 -1.76 7.36
CA LEU A 22 -14.92 -0.79 7.95
C LEU A 22 -16.39 -1.13 7.70
N GLY A 23 -16.70 -2.15 6.90
CA GLY A 23 -18.06 -2.61 6.62
C GLY A 23 -18.92 -1.51 6.00
N LEU A 24 -18.33 -0.69 5.14
CA LEU A 24 -19.04 0.30 4.34
C LEU A 24 -19.80 -0.42 3.22
N ASN A 25 -21.02 0.01 2.95
CA ASN A 25 -21.79 -0.49 1.82
C ASN A 25 -21.53 0.36 0.57
N LYS A 26 -21.92 -0.14 -0.62
CA LYS A 26 -21.75 0.58 -1.89
C LYS A 26 -22.29 2.02 -1.85
N PRO A 27 -23.48 2.30 -1.28
CA PRO A 27 -23.97 3.69 -1.15
C PRO A 27 -23.05 4.61 -0.33
N ALA A 28 -22.51 4.12 0.79
CA ALA A 28 -21.60 4.93 1.62
C ALA A 28 -20.30 5.26 0.88
N ILE A 29 -19.74 4.30 0.13
CA ILE A 29 -18.56 4.53 -0.71
C ILE A 29 -18.86 5.58 -1.79
N LYS A 30 -20.01 5.46 -2.47
CA LYS A 30 -20.42 6.40 -3.52
C LYS A 30 -20.56 7.84 -3.00
N ILE A 31 -20.91 8.04 -1.73
CA ILE A 31 -20.94 9.39 -1.13
C ILE A 31 -19.53 9.98 -1.07
N LEU A 32 -18.53 9.19 -0.66
CA LEU A 32 -17.14 9.64 -0.60
C LEU A 32 -16.60 9.96 -2.00
N GLU A 33 -16.95 9.16 -3.00
CA GLU A 33 -16.60 9.39 -4.40
C GLU A 33 -17.25 10.68 -4.95
N ASN A 34 -18.54 10.88 -4.70
CA ASN A 34 -19.28 12.05 -5.17
C ASN A 34 -18.78 13.37 -4.54
N GLU A 35 -18.36 13.33 -3.27
CA GLU A 35 -17.80 14.48 -2.56
C GLU A 35 -16.28 14.61 -2.77
N GLU A 36 -15.70 13.80 -3.65
CA GLU A 36 -14.28 13.81 -4.04
C GLU A 36 -13.32 13.79 -2.83
N VAL A 37 -13.68 13.03 -1.79
CA VAL A 37 -12.90 12.97 -0.54
C VAL A 37 -11.53 12.34 -0.82
N ASN A 38 -10.48 13.16 -0.75
CA ASN A 38 -9.10 12.70 -0.88
C ASN A 38 -8.47 12.36 0.49
N GLY A 39 -7.23 11.87 0.49
CA GLY A 39 -6.54 11.44 1.71
C GLY A 39 -6.24 12.56 2.72
N LEU A 40 -6.17 13.82 2.30
CA LEU A 40 -5.99 14.96 3.20
C LEU A 40 -7.32 15.29 3.90
N ASP A 41 -8.39 15.43 3.12
CA ASP A 41 -9.73 15.76 3.62
C ASP A 41 -10.33 14.64 4.48
N PHE A 42 -9.88 13.41 4.26
CA PHE A 42 -10.30 12.22 5.00
C PHE A 42 -10.19 12.41 6.53
N PHE A 43 -9.13 13.07 7.00
CA PHE A 43 -8.90 13.30 8.43
C PHE A 43 -9.74 14.43 9.03
N ASP A 44 -10.35 15.26 8.18
CA ASP A 44 -11.20 16.40 8.56
C ASP A 44 -12.70 16.09 8.38
N LEU A 45 -13.03 14.84 8.08
CA LEU A 45 -14.40 14.34 8.07
C LEU A 45 -15.00 14.35 9.48
N THR A 46 -16.27 14.76 9.54
CA THR A 46 -17.09 14.68 10.75
C THR A 46 -18.35 13.87 10.48
N GLU A 47 -18.94 13.29 11.52
CA GLU A 47 -20.17 12.52 11.39
C GLU A 47 -21.29 13.38 10.79
N GLU A 48 -21.39 14.66 11.21
CA GLU A 48 -22.37 15.61 10.68
C GLU A 48 -22.20 15.87 9.17
N LYS A 49 -20.96 16.06 8.68
CA LYS A 49 -20.72 16.24 7.24
C LYS A 49 -21.20 15.00 6.47
N LEU A 50 -20.76 13.81 6.89
CA LEU A 50 -21.13 12.57 6.23
C LEU A 50 -22.66 12.36 6.23
N GLU A 51 -23.34 12.63 7.35
CA GLU A 51 -24.79 12.53 7.46
C GLU A 51 -25.53 13.57 6.59
N ARG A 52 -25.02 14.80 6.49
CA ARG A 52 -25.54 15.84 5.58
C ARG A 52 -25.52 15.41 4.12
N HIS A 53 -24.49 14.67 3.71
CA HIS A 53 -24.36 14.10 2.36
C HIS A 53 -25.08 12.75 2.21
N GLY A 54 -25.90 12.35 3.20
CA GLY A 54 -26.80 11.20 3.12
C GLY A 54 -26.22 9.88 3.66
N MET A 55 -25.05 9.91 4.30
CA MET A 55 -24.49 8.72 4.93
C MET A 55 -25.29 8.37 6.18
N LYS A 56 -25.51 7.09 6.43
CA LYS A 56 -26.15 6.65 7.68
C LYS A 56 -25.17 6.77 8.85
N MET A 57 -25.72 7.05 10.03
CA MET A 57 -24.97 7.21 11.29
C MET A 57 -23.94 6.10 11.52
N GLY A 58 -24.32 4.82 11.42
CA GLY A 58 -23.40 3.70 11.68
C GLY A 58 -22.11 3.70 10.82
N PRO A 59 -22.21 3.73 9.47
CA PRO A 59 -21.06 3.97 8.59
C PRO A 59 -20.29 5.26 8.89
N ALA A 60 -20.97 6.38 9.14
CA ALA A 60 -20.33 7.67 9.41
C ALA A 60 -19.47 7.64 10.68
N THR A 61 -20.02 7.13 11.79
CA THR A 61 -19.32 6.98 13.07
C THR A 61 -18.10 6.05 12.93
N ARG A 62 -18.23 4.91 12.22
CA ARG A 62 -17.10 4.00 11.99
C ARG A 62 -15.99 4.66 11.19
N LEU A 63 -16.33 5.40 10.14
CA LEU A 63 -15.36 6.08 9.28
C LEU A 63 -14.59 7.17 10.04
N VAL A 64 -15.29 8.01 10.79
CA VAL A 64 -14.69 9.10 11.57
C VAL A 64 -13.81 8.55 12.69
N LYS A 65 -14.25 7.48 13.36
CA LYS A 65 -13.43 6.80 14.38
C LYS A 65 -12.15 6.24 13.75
N PHE A 66 -12.26 5.56 12.61
CA PHE A 66 -11.11 5.03 11.89
C PHE A 66 -10.13 6.13 11.46
N ALA A 67 -10.62 7.25 10.90
CA ALA A 67 -9.76 8.38 10.53
C ALA A 67 -8.97 8.93 11.73
N LYS A 68 -9.60 9.05 12.90
CA LYS A 68 -8.92 9.43 14.15
C LYS A 68 -7.88 8.40 14.57
N GLU A 69 -8.24 7.12 14.56
CA GLU A 69 -7.31 6.03 14.86
C GLU A 69 -6.11 6.04 13.92
N CYS A 70 -6.29 6.29 12.62
CA CYS A 70 -5.18 6.43 11.66
C CYS A 70 -4.28 7.62 11.95
N ARG A 71 -4.82 8.74 12.46
CA ARG A 71 -4.04 9.92 12.84
C ARG A 71 -3.22 9.68 14.12
N GLU A 72 -3.79 8.92 15.06
CA GLU A 72 -3.17 8.60 16.36
C GLU A 72 -2.19 7.43 16.27
N LYS A 73 -2.55 6.39 15.52
CA LYS A 73 -1.63 5.34 15.08
C LYS A 73 -0.65 6.01 14.13
N LYS A 74 0.42 6.62 14.67
CA LYS A 74 1.62 6.91 13.90
C LYS A 74 2.12 5.55 13.39
N LEU A 75 1.63 5.14 12.22
CA LEU A 75 2.29 4.13 11.42
C LEU A 75 3.72 4.63 11.34
N ARG A 76 4.62 3.83 11.91
CA ARG A 76 6.03 4.16 11.95
C ARG A 76 6.42 4.39 10.50
N SER A 77 6.60 5.66 10.12
CA SER A 77 6.87 6.02 8.72
C SER A 77 8.02 5.14 8.25
N PHE A 78 7.96 4.60 7.04
CA PHE A 78 9.08 3.81 6.53
C PHE A 78 10.40 4.60 6.57
N PHE A 79 10.35 5.93 6.47
CA PHE A 79 11.48 6.84 6.66
C PHE A 79 12.00 6.97 8.10
N SER A 80 11.28 6.43 9.08
CA SER A 80 11.68 6.46 10.50
C SER A 80 12.50 5.24 10.91
N TYR A 81 12.68 4.24 10.04
CA TYR A 81 13.67 3.18 10.21
C TYR A 81 15.04 3.71 9.77
N LYS A 82 15.65 4.55 10.59
CA LYS A 82 16.89 5.27 10.24
C LYS A 82 18.15 4.51 10.63
N THR A 83 18.03 3.53 11.51
CA THR A 83 19.16 2.77 12.03
C THR A 83 19.15 1.32 11.54
N LYS A 84 20.34 0.70 11.48
CA LYS A 84 20.47 -0.72 11.13
C LYS A 84 19.65 -1.64 12.04
N LYS A 85 19.54 -1.30 13.33
CA LYS A 85 18.73 -2.05 14.30
C LYS A 85 17.25 -2.06 13.94
N GLU A 86 16.73 -0.88 13.59
CA GLU A 86 15.33 -0.68 13.23
C GLU A 86 15.00 -1.34 11.88
N LEU A 87 15.91 -1.24 10.91
CA LEU A 87 15.80 -2.00 9.65
C LEU A 87 15.79 -3.50 9.91
N GLY A 88 16.66 -4.00 10.80
CA GLY A 88 16.68 -5.40 11.20
C GLY A 88 15.38 -5.88 11.85
N GLU A 89 14.67 -5.02 12.59
CA GLU A 89 13.34 -5.32 13.12
C GLU A 89 12.31 -5.55 12.01
N VAL A 90 12.37 -4.76 10.93
CA VAL A 90 11.49 -4.92 9.76
C VAL A 90 11.83 -6.20 9.03
N LEU A 91 13.10 -6.43 8.69
CA LEU A 91 13.58 -7.60 7.95
C LEU A 91 13.20 -8.93 8.64
N ARG A 92 13.28 -8.98 9.98
CA ARG A 92 12.85 -10.16 10.75
C ARG A 92 11.37 -10.50 10.56
N LYS A 93 10.49 -9.52 10.33
CA LYS A 93 9.07 -9.79 10.02
C LYS A 93 8.89 -10.54 8.71
N TYR A 94 9.86 -10.46 7.81
CA TYR A 94 9.88 -11.17 6.52
C TYR A 94 10.76 -12.43 6.57
N GLY A 95 11.13 -12.91 7.75
CA GLY A 95 11.97 -14.10 7.90
C GLY A 95 13.45 -13.89 7.55
N ILE A 96 13.90 -12.64 7.41
CA ILE A 96 15.30 -12.30 7.14
C ILE A 96 15.96 -12.00 8.50
N ASP A 97 16.69 -12.97 9.04
CA ASP A 97 17.32 -12.92 10.36
C ASP A 97 18.71 -12.26 10.38
N SER A 98 19.14 -11.71 9.24
CA SER A 98 20.48 -11.20 9.02
C SER A 98 20.55 -9.68 8.91
N ASN A 99 21.60 -9.08 9.48
CA ASN A 99 21.96 -7.68 9.27
C ASN A 99 22.66 -7.46 7.91
N GLU A 100 22.93 -8.54 7.17
CA GLU A 100 23.59 -8.52 5.87
C GLU A 100 22.55 -8.51 4.75
N ILE A 101 22.64 -7.48 3.90
CA ILE A 101 21.79 -7.31 2.72
C ILE A 101 21.89 -8.47 1.72
N THR A 102 22.94 -9.29 1.83
CA THR A 102 23.20 -10.47 0.98
C THR A 102 22.16 -11.58 1.15
N LYS A 103 21.38 -11.55 2.24
CA LYS A 103 20.26 -12.48 2.46
C LYS A 103 18.94 -11.99 1.88
N ILE A 104 18.87 -10.73 1.43
CA ILE A 104 17.73 -10.23 0.66
C ILE A 104 17.87 -10.83 -0.74
N PRO A 105 16.93 -11.68 -1.19
CA PRO A 105 16.99 -12.22 -2.53
C PRO A 105 16.97 -11.06 -3.54
N PRO A 106 17.89 -11.04 -4.52
CA PRO A 106 17.80 -10.07 -5.60
C PRO A 106 16.44 -10.20 -6.29
N PHE A 107 15.87 -9.07 -6.66
CA PHE A 107 14.66 -9.08 -7.47
C PHE A 107 15.01 -9.62 -8.85
N GLU A 108 14.43 -10.76 -9.20
CA GLU A 108 14.48 -11.34 -10.54
C GLU A 108 13.15 -10.99 -11.22
N PRO A 109 13.07 -9.89 -12.00
CA PRO A 109 11.87 -9.59 -12.75
C PRO A 109 11.60 -10.71 -13.75
N GLU A 110 10.34 -11.11 -13.88
CA GLU A 110 9.91 -11.89 -15.03
C GLU A 110 9.89 -10.92 -16.23
N PRO A 111 10.71 -11.17 -17.28
CA PRO A 111 10.64 -10.35 -18.48
C PRO A 111 9.28 -10.56 -19.14
N VAL A 112 8.55 -9.47 -19.32
CA VAL A 112 7.36 -9.44 -20.17
C VAL A 112 7.83 -9.11 -21.57
N GLU A 113 7.49 -9.95 -22.55
CA GLU A 113 7.74 -9.63 -23.95
C GLU A 113 6.76 -8.52 -24.35
N ILE A 114 7.33 -7.36 -24.67
CA ILE A 114 6.62 -6.19 -25.16
C ILE A 114 6.98 -6.09 -26.64
N ASP A 115 5.98 -5.80 -27.47
CA ASP A 115 6.16 -5.61 -28.90
C ASP A 115 6.96 -4.33 -29.18
N ASP A 116 7.88 -4.36 -30.14
CA ASP A 116 8.67 -3.17 -30.51
C ASP A 116 7.77 -2.05 -31.08
N GLU A 117 6.57 -2.38 -31.55
CA GLU A 117 5.54 -1.45 -32.01
C GLU A 117 4.52 -1.05 -30.93
N ASP A 118 4.80 -1.34 -29.65
CA ASP A 118 3.93 -0.94 -28.53
C ASP A 118 3.87 0.59 -28.35
N GLU A 119 2.66 1.14 -28.45
CA GLU A 119 2.41 2.59 -28.41
C GLU A 119 2.74 3.22 -27.05
N GLU A 120 2.57 2.47 -25.94
CA GLU A 120 2.91 2.96 -24.60
C GLU A 120 4.43 3.02 -24.40
N LEU A 121 5.16 2.02 -24.91
CA LEU A 121 6.62 1.98 -24.88
C LEU A 121 7.24 3.13 -25.68
N GLU A 122 6.76 3.36 -26.91
CA GLU A 122 7.20 4.47 -27.76
C GLU A 122 6.98 5.84 -27.07
N GLN A 123 5.80 6.03 -26.48
CA GLN A 123 5.50 7.24 -25.72
C GLN A 123 6.47 7.43 -24.55
N CYS A 124 6.70 6.39 -23.74
CA CYS A 124 7.66 6.41 -22.64
C CYS A 124 9.08 6.79 -23.09
N ILE A 125 9.55 6.26 -24.22
CA ILE A 125 10.88 6.56 -24.77
C ILE A 125 10.98 8.02 -25.20
N THR A 126 9.94 8.59 -25.82
CA THR A 126 9.97 9.99 -26.24
C THR A 126 10.04 10.98 -25.08
N GLU A 127 9.49 10.64 -23.91
CA GLU A 127 9.48 11.47 -22.71
C GLU A 127 10.81 11.50 -21.93
N ILE A 128 11.72 10.56 -22.18
CA ILE A 128 13.02 10.46 -21.48
C ILE A 128 14.07 11.47 -22.00
N LYS A 129 13.76 12.21 -23.09
CA LYS A 129 14.67 13.22 -23.69
C LYS A 129 14.91 14.44 -22.80
#